data_AF-A0AAJ5ZJ06-F1
#
_entry.id   AF-A0AAJ5ZJ06-F1
#
_cell.length_a   1.000
_cell.length_b   1.000
_cell.length_c   1.000
_cell.angle_alpha   90.00
_cell.angle_beta   90.00
_cell.angle_gamma   90.00
#
_symmetry.space_group_name_H-M   'P 1'
#
loop_
_entity.id
_entity.type
_entity.pdbx_description
1 polymer ?
#
loop_
_entity_poly.entity_id
_entity_poly.type
_entity_poly.pdbx_seq_one_letter_code
_entity_poly.pdbx_strand_id
1 'polypeptide(L)'
;MVDSALPATMLLLLQPMSNRADELANLIVLGSGGPIPNADRFGTSHVVTSGGRNFLFDCGPATTYKLAKHGLSSLDFDHLFISHHHFDHVADLPAFLLTRWDHSIGDETPLKIFGPENTEVMIERLVGEQGAFAFDWKARINHPLSQQMHQLRGGALPRPKPEFDVSDVSTGVILEGDGFRVTSQRIEHVEPQLQANAYRLDTDDISIVFTGDARPCDHIIDLASDADVLVSMCGNFQSELERKGVQSGQIGSLSAAEMAAEAGVGQLVMVHMGPDISSASGRVRALEEMSSIFQGEIIVSDELSSYDLRRRDVSANQNIDNSMHAHICRDM
;
A
#
# COMPACT_ATOMS: atom_id res chain seq x y z
N MET A 1 0.64 -39.59 54.68
CA MET A 1 1.58 -38.75 53.91
C MET A 1 1.65 -39.36 52.52
N VAL A 2 0.62 -39.09 51.74
CA VAL A 2 0.62 -38.34 50.46
C VAL A 2 1.35 -39.11 49.36
N ASP A 3 0.52 -39.78 48.56
CA ASP A 3 0.83 -40.50 47.34
C ASP A 3 1.47 -39.61 46.27
N SER A 4 2.41 -40.22 45.56
CA SER A 4 3.11 -39.70 44.39
C SER A 4 2.20 -39.63 43.16
N ALA A 5 1.92 -38.42 42.68
CA ALA A 5 1.29 -38.19 41.38
C ALA A 5 2.34 -38.11 40.25
N LEU A 6 2.06 -38.85 39.18
CA LEU A 6 2.77 -38.91 37.89
C LEU A 6 2.57 -37.62 37.04
N PRO A 7 3.38 -37.38 35.98
CA PRO A 7 3.60 -36.06 35.41
C PRO A 7 2.45 -35.58 34.50
N ALA A 8 2.29 -34.26 34.44
CA ALA A 8 1.39 -33.58 33.54
C ALA A 8 1.80 -33.83 32.08
N THR A 9 0.98 -34.61 31.36
CA THR A 9 1.02 -34.74 29.91
C THR A 9 0.75 -33.37 29.30
N MET A 10 1.78 -32.79 28.68
CA MET A 10 1.70 -31.59 27.86
C MET A 10 0.83 -31.90 26.64
N LEU A 11 -0.44 -31.51 26.72
CA LEU A 11 -1.38 -31.58 25.61
C LEU A 11 -0.92 -30.56 24.55
N LEU A 12 -0.19 -31.02 23.53
CA LEU A 12 0.03 -30.24 22.32
C LEU A 12 -1.35 -29.98 21.69
N LEU A 13 -1.88 -28.78 21.88
CA LEU A 13 -2.95 -28.27 21.06
C LEU A 13 -2.38 -28.04 19.66
N LEU A 14 -2.46 -29.07 18.81
CA LEU A 14 -2.40 -28.88 17.37
C LEU A 14 -3.55 -27.93 17.00
N GLN A 15 -3.24 -26.65 16.84
CA GLN A 15 -4.15 -25.74 16.18
C GLN A 15 -4.38 -26.30 14.77
N PRO A 16 -5.64 -26.44 14.31
CA PRO A 16 -5.88 -26.88 12.95
C PRO A 16 -5.22 -25.88 12.01
N MET A 17 -4.46 -26.38 11.03
CA MET A 17 -4.02 -25.56 9.91
C MET A 17 -5.28 -24.97 9.28
N SER A 18 -5.42 -23.65 9.38
CA SER A 18 -6.48 -22.92 8.70
C SER A 18 -6.46 -23.32 7.24
N ASN A 19 -7.58 -23.82 6.71
CA ASN A 19 -7.77 -23.98 5.28
C ASN A 19 -7.56 -22.61 4.64
N ARG A 20 -6.44 -22.42 3.92
CA ARG A 20 -6.06 -21.20 3.18
C ARG A 20 -7.05 -20.79 2.06
N ALA A 21 -8.21 -21.44 1.95
CA ALA A 21 -9.10 -21.37 0.79
C ALA A 21 -10.32 -20.45 0.96
N ASP A 22 -10.52 -19.81 2.12
CA ASP A 22 -11.73 -19.00 2.40
C ASP A 22 -11.45 -17.59 2.97
N GLU A 23 -10.19 -17.12 3.02
CA GLU A 23 -9.93 -15.73 3.41
C GLU A 23 -10.17 -14.80 2.22
N LEU A 24 -11.22 -13.98 2.32
CA LEU A 24 -11.52 -12.91 1.39
C LEU A 24 -10.31 -11.99 1.23
N ALA A 25 -10.08 -11.49 0.01
CA ALA A 25 -9.10 -10.46 -0.21
C ALA A 25 -9.42 -9.22 0.66
N ASN A 26 -8.40 -8.63 1.27
CA ASN A 26 -8.58 -7.53 2.22
C ASN A 26 -7.59 -6.39 1.94
N LEU A 27 -8.05 -5.15 2.10
CA LEU A 27 -7.23 -3.95 2.14
C LEU A 27 -7.10 -3.45 3.58
N ILE A 28 -5.88 -3.43 4.09
CA ILE A 28 -5.54 -2.77 5.37
C ILE A 28 -4.97 -1.40 5.05
N VAL A 29 -5.60 -0.36 5.59
CA VAL A 29 -5.12 1.02 5.43
C VAL A 29 -4.25 1.37 6.63
N LEU A 30 -2.93 1.32 6.47
CA LEU A 30 -2.00 1.69 7.54
C LEU A 30 -1.86 3.22 7.62
N GLY A 31 -1.78 3.88 6.46
CA GLY A 31 -1.58 5.31 6.32
C GLY A 31 -2.49 5.88 5.23
N SER A 32 -3.16 6.99 5.50
CA SER A 32 -4.17 7.57 4.58
C SER A 32 -4.23 9.10 4.59
N GLY A 33 -3.22 9.75 5.17
CA GLY A 33 -3.00 11.19 5.09
C GLY A 33 -1.89 11.52 4.11
N GLY A 34 -1.67 12.83 3.90
CA GLY A 34 -0.58 13.34 3.09
C GLY A 34 0.63 13.82 3.91
N PRO A 35 1.36 14.85 3.44
CA PRO A 35 2.62 15.27 4.06
C PRO A 35 2.46 15.88 5.45
N ILE A 36 1.29 16.44 5.76
CA ILE A 36 1.00 17.01 7.08
C ILE A 36 0.19 15.97 7.86
N PRO A 37 0.81 15.28 8.84
CA PRO A 37 0.06 14.36 9.67
C PRO A 37 -0.95 15.13 10.53
N ASN A 38 -2.06 14.47 10.84
CA ASN A 38 -2.99 14.91 11.88
C ASN A 38 -3.09 13.83 12.97
N ALA A 39 -3.95 14.04 13.97
CA ALA A 39 -4.05 13.11 15.10
C ALA A 39 -4.45 11.68 14.69
N ASP A 40 -5.14 11.55 13.56
CA ASP A 40 -5.77 10.31 13.11
C ASP A 40 -5.18 9.78 11.79
N ARG A 41 -4.39 10.59 11.08
CA ARG A 41 -3.82 10.24 9.77
C ARG A 41 -2.33 10.57 9.64
N PHE A 42 -1.56 9.59 9.18
CA PHE A 42 -0.14 9.65 8.82
C PHE A 42 0.02 9.45 7.31
N GLY A 43 1.24 9.57 6.79
CA GLY A 43 1.46 9.41 5.35
C GLY A 43 1.15 8.00 4.84
N THR A 44 0.89 7.93 3.54
CA THR A 44 0.34 6.81 2.78
C THR A 44 1.05 5.47 2.97
N SER A 45 0.28 4.41 3.26
CA SER A 45 0.74 3.02 3.32
C SER A 45 -0.43 2.04 3.37
N HIS A 46 -0.41 1.01 2.52
CA HIS A 46 -1.50 0.05 2.39
C HIS A 46 -1.00 -1.39 2.26
N VAL A 47 -1.74 -2.33 2.83
CA VAL A 47 -1.49 -3.77 2.64
C VAL A 47 -2.67 -4.39 1.93
N VAL A 48 -2.40 -5.11 0.84
CA VAL A 48 -3.38 -6.03 0.24
C VAL A 48 -3.03 -7.45 0.67
N THR A 49 -3.99 -8.13 1.29
CA THR A 49 -3.91 -9.56 1.59
C THR A 49 -4.80 -10.31 0.60
N SER A 50 -4.24 -11.23 -0.20
CA SER A 50 -5.01 -12.08 -1.13
C SER A 50 -4.18 -13.32 -1.50
N GLY A 51 -4.84 -14.46 -1.73
CA GLY A 51 -4.16 -15.72 -2.02
C GLY A 51 -3.14 -16.15 -0.95
N GLY A 52 -3.34 -15.73 0.31
CA GLY A 52 -2.40 -15.97 1.41
C GLY A 52 -1.07 -15.23 1.30
N ARG A 53 -1.02 -14.13 0.52
CA ARG A 53 0.14 -13.25 0.35
C ARG A 53 -0.20 -11.83 0.79
N ASN A 54 0.83 -11.11 1.27
CA ASN A 54 0.74 -9.69 1.57
C ASN A 54 1.55 -8.88 0.55
N PHE A 55 0.93 -7.81 0.03
CA PHE A 55 1.55 -6.84 -0.87
C PHE A 55 1.51 -5.48 -0.18
N LEU A 56 2.68 -4.82 -0.05
CA LEU A 56 2.78 -3.50 0.56
C LEU A 56 2.84 -2.43 -0.53
N PHE A 57 1.97 -1.42 -0.45
CA PHE A 57 1.94 -0.26 -1.33
C PHE A 57 2.25 0.99 -0.52
N ASP A 58 3.36 1.64 -0.85
CA ASP A 58 4.00 2.72 -0.11
C ASP A 58 4.41 2.34 1.32
N CYS A 59 5.30 3.15 1.90
CA CYS A 59 5.88 2.96 3.23
C CYS A 59 6.04 4.31 3.94
N GLY A 60 4.95 5.06 4.02
CA GLY A 60 4.84 6.35 4.71
C GLY A 60 5.06 6.28 6.23
N PRO A 61 5.15 7.43 6.91
CA PRO A 61 5.40 7.53 8.34
C PRO A 61 4.58 6.54 9.20
N ALA A 62 5.27 5.87 10.12
CA ALA A 62 4.72 4.91 11.08
C ALA A 62 4.22 3.58 10.48
N THR A 63 4.53 3.26 9.22
CA THR A 63 4.20 1.96 8.60
C THR A 63 4.64 0.78 9.47
N THR A 64 5.92 0.70 9.85
CA THR A 64 6.51 -0.40 10.63
C THR A 64 5.86 -0.55 12.00
N TYR A 65 5.59 0.57 12.68
CA TYR A 65 4.87 0.57 13.95
C TYR A 65 3.43 0.07 13.80
N LYS A 66 2.74 0.48 12.74
CA LYS A 66 1.33 0.12 12.50
C LYS A 66 1.18 -1.31 12.01
N LEU A 67 2.14 -1.84 11.24
CA LEU A 67 2.23 -3.27 10.95
C LEU A 67 2.26 -4.07 12.25
N ALA A 68 3.19 -3.74 13.17
CA ALA A 68 3.28 -4.42 14.45
C ALA A 68 2.00 -4.29 15.29
N LYS A 69 1.35 -3.13 15.27
CA LYS A 69 0.05 -2.90 15.95
C LYS A 69 -1.08 -3.74 15.34
N HIS A 70 -1.05 -3.98 14.04
CA HIS A 70 -1.99 -4.85 13.33
C HIS A 70 -1.63 -6.34 13.47
N GLY A 71 -0.46 -6.66 14.03
CA GLY A 71 0.00 -8.04 14.23
C GLY A 71 0.82 -8.60 13.07
N LEU A 72 1.25 -7.74 12.15
CA LEU A 72 2.10 -8.08 11.01
C LEU A 72 3.57 -7.76 11.29
N SER A 73 4.46 -8.58 10.75
CA SER A 73 5.90 -8.42 10.74
C SER A 73 6.37 -7.90 9.39
N SER A 74 7.46 -7.13 9.36
CA SER A 74 8.12 -6.79 8.08
C SER A 74 8.61 -8.02 7.31
N LEU A 75 8.73 -9.20 7.96
CA LEU A 75 9.04 -10.49 7.32
C LEU A 75 7.87 -11.07 6.52
N ASP A 76 6.63 -10.63 6.76
CA ASP A 76 5.42 -11.20 6.12
C ASP A 76 5.19 -10.70 4.68
N PHE A 77 6.13 -9.92 4.14
CA PHE A 77 6.01 -9.24 2.84
C PHE A 77 7.10 -9.66 1.87
N ASP A 78 6.73 -10.07 0.66
CA ASP A 78 7.70 -10.39 -0.39
C ASP A 78 7.80 -9.29 -1.45
N HIS A 79 6.83 -8.36 -1.45
CA HIS A 79 6.70 -7.31 -2.45
C HIS A 79 6.34 -5.97 -1.81
N LEU A 80 7.08 -4.93 -2.19
CA LEU A 80 6.83 -3.54 -1.85
C LEU A 80 6.79 -2.71 -3.14
N PHE A 81 5.72 -1.93 -3.32
CA PHE A 81 5.54 -1.05 -4.46
C PHE A 81 5.48 0.41 -3.99
N ILE A 82 6.40 1.23 -4.48
CA ILE A 82 6.51 2.65 -4.15
C ILE A 82 5.91 3.44 -5.32
N SER A 83 4.87 4.21 -5.06
CA SER A 83 4.24 5.08 -6.07
C SER A 83 5.19 6.19 -6.48
N HIS A 84 5.80 6.86 -5.51
CA HIS A 84 6.78 7.92 -5.71
C HIS A 84 7.58 8.25 -4.45
N HIS A 85 8.57 9.14 -4.56
CA HIS A 85 9.56 9.42 -3.50
C HIS A 85 9.23 10.64 -2.63
N HIS A 86 7.98 11.09 -2.55
CA HIS A 86 7.61 12.03 -1.49
C HIS A 86 7.70 11.36 -0.12
N PHE A 87 8.14 12.12 0.88
CA PHE A 87 8.48 11.56 2.19
C PHE A 87 7.28 10.91 2.88
N ASP A 88 6.07 11.40 2.65
CA ASP A 88 4.85 10.80 3.18
C ASP A 88 4.53 9.43 2.57
N HIS A 89 5.22 9.00 1.52
CA HIS A 89 5.13 7.67 0.93
C HIS A 89 6.33 6.77 1.24
N VAL A 90 7.46 7.31 1.72
CA VAL A 90 8.71 6.53 1.90
C VAL A 90 9.48 6.79 3.19
N ALA A 91 9.04 7.70 4.07
CA ALA A 91 9.83 8.10 5.24
C ALA A 91 10.08 6.95 6.23
N ASP A 92 9.22 5.94 6.27
CA ASP A 92 9.36 4.80 7.17
C ASP A 92 10.11 3.63 6.53
N LEU A 93 10.49 3.75 5.26
CA LEU A 93 11.22 2.74 4.50
C LEU A 93 12.51 2.25 5.18
N PRO A 94 13.38 3.12 5.76
CA PRO A 94 14.57 2.63 6.45
C PRO A 94 14.23 1.78 7.68
N ALA A 95 13.20 2.16 8.43
CA ALA A 95 12.74 1.41 9.58
C ALA A 95 12.20 0.04 9.15
N PHE A 96 11.36 0.00 8.12
CA PHE A 96 10.80 -1.24 7.57
C PHE A 96 11.90 -2.20 7.12
N LEU A 97 12.86 -1.72 6.32
CA LEU A 97 13.94 -2.53 5.75
C LEU A 97 14.90 -3.04 6.82
N LEU A 98 15.33 -2.19 7.75
CA LEU A 98 16.26 -2.58 8.81
C LEU A 98 15.59 -3.49 9.84
N THR A 99 14.30 -3.32 10.13
CA THR A 99 13.53 -4.25 10.97
C THR A 99 13.41 -5.61 10.30
N ARG A 100 13.07 -5.67 9.00
CA ARG A 100 13.04 -6.92 8.23
C ARG A 100 14.40 -7.61 8.29
N TRP A 101 15.47 -6.91 7.95
CA TRP A 101 16.82 -7.45 7.93
C TRP A 101 17.32 -7.87 9.32
N ASP A 102 17.00 -7.14 10.39
CA ASP A 102 17.46 -7.53 11.73
C ASP A 102 16.77 -8.80 12.25
N HIS A 103 15.52 -9.04 11.83
CA HIS A 103 14.75 -10.22 12.24
C HIS A 103 14.97 -11.44 11.34
N SER A 104 15.45 -11.24 10.11
CA SER A 104 15.79 -12.29 9.16
C SER A 104 16.80 -13.29 9.71
N ILE A 105 16.56 -14.57 9.45
CA ILE A 105 17.54 -15.65 9.63
C ILE A 105 17.94 -16.32 8.31
N GLY A 106 17.35 -15.88 7.19
CA GLY A 106 17.70 -16.30 5.83
C GLY A 106 16.83 -17.44 5.28
N ASP A 107 15.69 -17.73 5.90
CA ASP A 107 14.70 -18.70 5.44
C ASP A 107 13.52 -18.05 4.70
N GLU A 108 13.39 -16.73 4.78
CA GLU A 108 12.37 -15.95 4.11
C GLU A 108 12.67 -15.71 2.62
N THR A 109 11.62 -15.44 1.83
CA THR A 109 11.78 -14.98 0.45
C THR A 109 12.46 -13.60 0.43
N PRO A 110 13.40 -13.34 -0.50
CA PRO A 110 13.94 -12.00 -0.68
C PRO A 110 12.84 -10.97 -0.99
N LEU A 111 12.88 -9.82 -0.31
CA LEU A 111 11.96 -8.72 -0.56
C LEU A 111 12.29 -8.08 -1.91
N LYS A 112 11.27 -8.00 -2.78
CA LYS A 112 11.31 -7.25 -4.03
C LYS A 112 10.69 -5.88 -3.86
N ILE A 113 11.40 -4.84 -4.28
CA ILE A 113 11.01 -3.45 -4.16
C ILE A 113 10.91 -2.84 -5.57
N PHE A 114 9.74 -2.32 -5.91
CA PHE A 114 9.49 -1.68 -7.20
C PHE A 114 9.13 -0.22 -6.96
N GLY A 115 9.68 0.69 -7.74
CA GLY A 115 9.32 2.11 -7.67
C GLY A 115 9.77 2.88 -8.91
N PRO A 116 9.48 4.18 -9.02
CA PRO A 116 9.94 4.97 -10.17
C PRO A 116 11.47 5.11 -10.19
N GLU A 117 11.99 5.73 -11.25
CA GLU A 117 13.43 6.00 -11.41
C GLU A 117 14.04 6.63 -10.16
N ASN A 118 15.23 6.15 -9.77
CA ASN A 118 15.96 6.46 -8.53
C ASN A 118 15.50 5.70 -7.27
N THR A 119 14.65 4.68 -7.38
CA THR A 119 14.32 3.83 -6.23
C THR A 119 15.55 3.03 -5.78
N GLU A 120 16.30 2.44 -6.72
CA GLU A 120 17.58 1.77 -6.42
C GLU A 120 18.57 2.70 -5.72
N VAL A 121 18.71 3.93 -6.24
CA VAL A 121 19.61 4.95 -5.66
C VAL A 121 19.18 5.35 -4.26
N MET A 122 17.87 5.50 -4.02
CA MET A 122 17.33 5.81 -2.70
C MET A 122 17.66 4.69 -1.71
N ILE A 123 17.42 3.43 -2.08
CA ILE A 123 17.71 2.27 -1.22
C ILE A 123 19.22 2.22 -0.89
N GLU A 124 20.10 2.36 -1.88
CA GLU A 124 21.55 2.39 -1.66
C GLU A 124 21.96 3.55 -0.72
N ARG A 125 21.36 4.73 -0.87
CA ARG A 125 21.62 5.88 0.01
C ARG A 125 21.08 5.71 1.43
N LEU A 126 20.07 4.87 1.63
CA LEU A 126 19.53 4.60 2.96
C LEU A 126 20.34 3.50 3.66
N VAL A 127 20.45 2.33 3.03
CA VAL A 127 20.93 1.09 3.69
C VAL A 127 22.17 0.48 3.03
N GLY A 128 22.67 1.05 1.93
CA GLY A 128 23.86 0.58 1.24
C GLY A 128 25.17 0.79 2.03
N GLU A 129 26.31 0.48 1.40
CA GLU A 129 27.62 0.49 2.07
C GLU A 129 28.04 1.88 2.55
N GLN A 130 27.59 2.92 1.86
CA GLN A 130 27.80 4.32 2.23
C GLN A 130 26.48 5.01 2.60
N GLY A 131 25.42 4.24 2.85
CA GLY A 131 24.12 4.75 3.17
C GLY A 131 24.04 5.38 4.57
N ALA A 132 22.99 6.16 4.81
CA ALA A 132 22.75 6.86 6.07
C ALA A 132 22.75 5.93 7.30
N PHE A 133 22.30 4.68 7.12
CA PHE A 133 22.21 3.68 8.19
C PHE A 133 23.37 2.67 8.19
N ALA A 134 24.43 2.92 7.39
CA ALA A 134 25.57 2.01 7.29
C ALA A 134 26.29 1.77 8.63
N PHE A 135 26.36 2.78 9.50
CA PHE A 135 27.00 2.63 10.80
C PHE A 135 26.28 1.64 11.72
N ASP A 136 24.94 1.58 11.66
CA ASP A 136 24.16 0.65 12.49
C ASP A 136 24.34 -0.79 12.02
N TRP A 137 24.05 -1.07 10.74
CA TRP A 137 24.12 -2.46 10.27
C TRP A 137 25.57 -2.99 10.27
N LYS A 138 26.59 -2.14 10.01
CA LYS A 138 28.01 -2.54 10.15
C LYS A 138 28.35 -2.91 11.59
N ALA A 139 27.84 -2.16 12.58
CA ALA A 139 28.04 -2.52 13.97
C ALA A 139 27.39 -3.87 14.29
N ARG A 140 26.17 -4.11 13.81
CA ARG A 140 25.42 -5.35 14.04
C ARG A 140 26.01 -6.60 13.39
N ILE A 141 26.57 -6.50 12.18
CA ILE A 141 27.20 -7.68 11.54
C ILE A 141 28.56 -8.03 12.16
N ASN A 142 29.25 -7.07 12.80
CA ASN A 142 30.61 -7.27 13.32
C ASN A 142 30.67 -7.45 14.85
N HIS A 143 29.72 -6.91 15.60
CA HIS A 143 29.79 -6.92 17.07
C HIS A 143 29.39 -8.30 17.63
N PRO A 144 30.21 -8.93 18.50
CA PRO A 144 29.95 -10.28 19.02
C PRO A 144 28.58 -10.46 19.67
N LEU A 145 28.11 -9.48 20.45
CA LEU A 145 26.77 -9.52 21.05
C LEU A 145 25.66 -9.65 19.99
N SER A 146 25.77 -8.90 18.88
CA SER A 146 24.74 -8.89 17.85
C SER A 146 24.78 -10.18 17.02
N GLN A 147 25.98 -10.71 16.74
CA GLN A 147 26.16 -12.03 16.13
C GLN A 147 25.59 -13.16 17.01
N GLN A 148 25.81 -13.10 18.34
CA GLN A 148 25.23 -14.06 19.27
C GLN A 148 23.70 -13.99 19.26
N MET A 149 23.11 -12.79 19.27
CA MET A 149 21.66 -12.64 19.17
C MET A 149 21.10 -13.18 17.86
N HIS A 150 21.81 -12.98 16.74
CA HIS A 150 21.46 -13.56 15.44
C HIS A 150 21.43 -15.09 15.50
N GLN A 151 22.47 -15.71 16.05
CA GLN A 151 22.54 -17.17 16.21
C GLN A 151 21.48 -17.72 17.17
N LEU A 152 21.15 -17.00 18.25
CA LEU A 152 20.08 -17.40 19.18
C LEU A 152 18.70 -17.41 18.52
N ARG A 153 18.50 -16.61 17.47
CA ARG A 153 17.28 -16.63 16.64
C ARG A 153 17.30 -17.72 15.56
N GLY A 154 18.44 -18.41 15.37
CA GLY A 154 18.62 -19.46 14.35
C GLY A 154 19.44 -19.04 13.14
N GLY A 155 19.94 -17.80 13.10
CA GLY A 155 20.72 -17.29 11.98
C GLY A 155 22.16 -17.84 11.91
N ALA A 156 22.66 -18.04 10.69
CA ALA A 156 24.04 -18.46 10.44
C ALA A 156 25.04 -17.28 10.41
N LEU A 157 26.31 -17.57 10.69
CA LEU A 157 27.42 -16.63 10.48
C LEU A 157 28.18 -16.96 9.18
N PRO A 158 28.76 -15.97 8.48
CA PRO A 158 28.72 -14.54 8.80
C PRO A 158 27.30 -13.96 8.64
N ARG A 159 26.93 -13.03 9.52
CA ARG A 159 25.64 -12.34 9.43
C ARG A 159 25.63 -11.50 8.13
N PRO A 160 24.62 -11.65 7.25
CA PRO A 160 24.59 -10.92 5.99
C PRO A 160 24.37 -9.42 6.22
N LYS A 161 24.88 -8.59 5.29
CA LYS A 161 24.51 -7.17 5.22
C LYS A 161 23.09 -7.02 4.66
N PRO A 162 22.41 -5.88 4.87
CA PRO A 162 21.11 -5.64 4.24
C PRO A 162 21.27 -5.64 2.70
N GLU A 163 20.55 -6.52 2.03
CA GLU A 163 20.47 -6.60 0.57
C GLU A 163 19.01 -6.84 0.18
N PHE A 164 18.55 -6.11 -0.84
CA PHE A 164 17.17 -6.13 -1.32
C PHE A 164 17.17 -6.20 -2.85
N ASP A 165 16.18 -6.90 -3.42
CA ASP A 165 15.97 -6.93 -4.86
C ASP A 165 15.17 -5.69 -5.24
N VAL A 166 15.79 -4.72 -5.90
CA VAL A 166 15.19 -3.40 -6.19
C VAL A 166 15.15 -3.21 -7.69
N SER A 167 14.03 -2.71 -8.20
CA SER A 167 13.85 -2.41 -9.63
C SER A 167 13.19 -1.05 -9.82
N ASP A 168 13.86 -0.19 -10.57
CA ASP A 168 13.25 1.01 -11.12
C ASP A 168 12.28 0.63 -12.27
N VAL A 169 11.01 1.01 -12.16
CA VAL A 169 9.94 0.63 -13.09
C VAL A 169 9.22 1.85 -13.69
N SER A 170 8.63 1.63 -14.87
CA SER A 170 7.81 2.60 -15.60
C SER A 170 6.48 1.94 -16.02
N THR A 171 5.90 2.31 -17.16
CA THR A 171 4.65 1.70 -17.64
C THR A 171 4.84 0.25 -18.13
N GLY A 172 3.97 -0.65 -17.69
CA GLY A 172 3.89 -2.03 -18.19
C GLY A 172 3.65 -3.06 -17.08
N VAL A 173 3.61 -4.34 -17.46
CA VAL A 173 3.61 -5.44 -16.49
C VAL A 173 5.00 -5.53 -15.86
N ILE A 174 5.08 -5.32 -14.54
CA ILE A 174 6.36 -5.28 -13.81
C ILE A 174 6.65 -6.58 -13.06
N LEU A 175 5.61 -7.36 -12.77
CA LEU A 175 5.72 -8.60 -12.03
C LEU A 175 4.56 -9.54 -12.38
N GLU A 176 4.88 -10.81 -12.56
CA GLU A 176 3.89 -11.87 -12.71
C GLU A 176 4.35 -13.08 -11.89
N GLY A 177 3.46 -13.61 -11.07
CA GLY A 177 3.70 -14.75 -10.20
C GLY A 177 2.55 -15.74 -10.25
N ASP A 178 2.62 -16.78 -9.42
CA ASP A 178 1.56 -17.77 -9.32
C ASP A 178 0.32 -17.15 -8.65
N GLY A 179 -0.76 -16.99 -9.42
CA GLY A 179 -2.04 -16.43 -8.98
C GLY A 179 -2.08 -14.90 -8.85
N PHE A 180 -1.08 -14.16 -9.38
CA PHE A 180 -1.12 -12.69 -9.40
C PHE A 180 -0.27 -12.05 -10.49
N ARG A 181 -0.65 -10.82 -10.87
CA ARG A 181 0.07 -9.93 -11.81
C ARG A 181 0.03 -8.49 -11.29
N VAL A 182 1.14 -7.76 -11.45
CA VAL A 182 1.22 -6.33 -11.15
C VAL A 182 1.58 -5.54 -12.40
N THR A 183 0.75 -4.55 -12.71
CA THR A 183 0.94 -3.59 -13.81
C THR A 183 1.19 -2.21 -13.22
N SER A 184 2.20 -1.52 -13.71
CA SER A 184 2.49 -0.13 -13.37
C SER A 184 2.13 0.79 -14.53
N GLN A 185 1.70 2.00 -14.22
CA GLN A 185 1.39 3.04 -15.20
C GLN A 185 1.95 4.37 -14.73
N ARG A 186 2.69 5.06 -15.62
CA ARG A 186 3.13 6.43 -15.35
C ARG A 186 1.94 7.38 -15.31
N ILE A 187 1.92 8.21 -14.28
CA ILE A 187 0.90 9.24 -14.04
C ILE A 187 1.57 10.60 -13.86
N GLU A 188 0.77 11.65 -13.72
CA GLU A 188 1.26 13.01 -13.48
C GLU A 188 0.80 13.53 -12.11
N HIS A 189 1.73 14.13 -11.39
CA HIS A 189 1.61 14.74 -10.09
C HIS A 189 2.42 16.05 -9.98
N VAL A 190 3.75 15.97 -10.09
CA VAL A 190 4.70 17.11 -9.97
C VAL A 190 5.85 16.99 -10.97
N GLU A 191 5.57 16.41 -12.13
CA GLU A 191 6.53 16.22 -13.21
C GLU A 191 7.00 17.58 -13.78
N PRO A 192 8.24 17.66 -14.28
CA PRO A 192 9.25 16.59 -14.34
C PRO A 192 10.12 16.46 -13.09
N GLN A 193 9.78 17.14 -11.97
CA GLN A 193 10.65 17.17 -10.78
C GLN A 193 10.69 15.84 -10.04
N LEU A 194 9.61 15.07 -10.09
CA LEU A 194 9.50 13.74 -9.52
C LEU A 194 8.59 12.90 -10.40
N GLN A 195 8.91 11.61 -10.53
CA GLN A 195 8.12 10.65 -11.28
C GLN A 195 7.17 9.92 -10.34
N ALA A 196 5.92 9.75 -10.78
CA ALA A 196 4.93 8.95 -10.06
C ALA A 196 4.36 7.80 -10.90
N ASN A 197 4.05 6.70 -10.22
CA ASN A 197 3.44 5.51 -10.80
C ASN A 197 2.15 5.15 -10.04
N ALA A 198 1.10 4.82 -10.80
CA ALA A 198 -0.04 4.05 -10.32
C ALA A 198 0.25 2.55 -10.48
N TYR A 199 -0.40 1.72 -9.67
CA TYR A 199 -0.25 0.26 -9.73
C TYR A 199 -1.60 -0.43 -9.75
N ARG A 200 -1.72 -1.46 -10.59
CA ARG A 200 -2.81 -2.44 -10.58
C ARG A 200 -2.27 -3.79 -10.15
N LEU A 201 -2.91 -4.37 -9.15
CA LEU A 201 -2.70 -5.76 -8.73
C LEU A 201 -3.93 -6.56 -9.13
N ASP A 202 -3.74 -7.52 -10.03
CA ASP A 202 -4.71 -8.56 -10.33
C ASP A 202 -4.27 -9.83 -9.59
N THR A 203 -5.13 -10.38 -8.74
CA THR A 203 -4.97 -11.72 -8.16
C THR A 203 -6.09 -12.63 -8.64
N ASP A 204 -6.00 -13.92 -8.32
CA ASP A 204 -7.11 -14.85 -8.55
C ASP A 204 -8.38 -14.43 -7.80
N ASP A 205 -8.30 -13.62 -6.74
CA ASP A 205 -9.45 -13.22 -5.91
C ASP A 205 -10.02 -11.86 -6.29
N ILE A 206 -9.15 -10.88 -6.58
CA ILE A 206 -9.50 -9.46 -6.70
C ILE A 206 -8.60 -8.73 -7.70
N SER A 207 -9.13 -7.66 -8.30
CA SER A 207 -8.36 -6.65 -9.03
C SER A 207 -8.46 -5.29 -8.33
N ILE A 208 -7.33 -4.71 -7.96
CA ILE A 208 -7.25 -3.45 -7.18
C ILE A 208 -6.22 -2.50 -7.78
N VAL A 209 -6.59 -1.22 -7.89
CA VAL A 209 -5.74 -0.16 -8.44
C VAL A 209 -5.45 0.91 -7.41
N PHE A 210 -4.18 1.30 -7.27
CA PHE A 210 -3.72 2.39 -6.43
C PHE A 210 -3.26 3.53 -7.31
N THR A 211 -3.82 4.72 -7.10
CA THR A 211 -3.46 5.90 -7.91
C THR A 211 -2.08 6.44 -7.58
N GLY A 212 -1.58 6.24 -6.35
CA GLY A 212 -0.55 7.13 -5.79
C GLY A 212 -1.08 8.56 -5.70
N ASP A 213 -0.19 9.54 -5.70
CA ASP A 213 -0.55 10.94 -5.84
C ASP A 213 -0.59 11.31 -7.31
N ALA A 214 -1.70 11.86 -7.78
CA ALA A 214 -1.88 12.18 -9.18
C ALA A 214 -2.85 13.34 -9.37
N ARG A 215 -2.83 13.95 -10.55
CA ARG A 215 -3.99 14.64 -11.13
C ARG A 215 -4.93 13.62 -11.82
N PRO A 216 -6.21 13.97 -12.02
CA PRO A 216 -7.11 13.14 -12.82
C PRO A 216 -6.59 12.96 -14.24
N CYS A 217 -6.50 11.71 -14.73
CA CYS A 217 -6.00 11.42 -16.08
C CYS A 217 -6.53 10.08 -16.63
N ASP A 218 -6.58 9.97 -17.96
CA ASP A 218 -7.10 8.79 -18.66
C ASP A 218 -6.23 7.55 -18.41
N HIS A 219 -4.93 7.72 -18.17
CA HIS A 219 -4.04 6.61 -17.80
C HIS A 219 -4.49 5.85 -16.55
N ILE A 220 -5.06 6.54 -15.55
CA ILE A 220 -5.61 5.89 -14.34
C ILE A 220 -6.90 5.15 -14.69
N ILE A 221 -7.76 5.74 -15.51
CA ILE A 221 -9.02 5.13 -15.96
C ILE A 221 -8.73 3.86 -16.76
N ASP A 222 -7.79 3.92 -17.70
CA ASP A 222 -7.36 2.78 -18.52
C ASP A 222 -6.78 1.66 -17.64
N LEU A 223 -5.92 2.02 -16.67
CA LEU A 223 -5.35 1.05 -15.73
C LEU A 223 -6.44 0.41 -14.86
N ALA A 224 -7.39 1.20 -14.37
CA ALA A 224 -8.49 0.77 -13.51
C ALA A 224 -9.66 0.14 -14.25
N SER A 225 -9.63 0.12 -15.58
CA SER A 225 -10.72 -0.39 -16.40
C SER A 225 -11.09 -1.81 -15.97
N ASP A 226 -12.38 -1.98 -15.64
CA ASP A 226 -12.99 -3.22 -15.19
C ASP A 226 -12.37 -3.84 -13.91
N ALA A 227 -11.57 -3.08 -13.15
CA ALA A 227 -11.06 -3.52 -11.86
C ALA A 227 -12.19 -3.57 -10.81
N ASP A 228 -12.00 -4.36 -9.75
CA ASP A 228 -12.98 -4.46 -8.68
C ASP A 228 -12.93 -3.21 -7.78
N VAL A 229 -11.72 -2.69 -7.52
CA VAL A 229 -11.47 -1.64 -6.53
C VAL A 229 -10.53 -0.57 -7.08
N LEU A 230 -10.90 0.70 -6.91
CA LEU A 230 -10.01 1.85 -7.07
C LEU A 230 -9.70 2.46 -5.70
N VAL A 231 -8.43 2.47 -5.31
CA VAL A 231 -7.89 3.17 -4.15
C VAL A 231 -7.31 4.50 -4.64
N SER A 232 -8.09 5.57 -4.48
CA SER A 232 -7.75 6.89 -5.01
C SER A 232 -7.35 7.85 -3.92
N MET A 233 -6.26 8.59 -4.18
CA MET A 233 -6.00 9.81 -3.42
C MET A 233 -7.18 10.79 -3.56
N CYS A 234 -7.49 11.50 -2.49
CA CYS A 234 -8.56 12.48 -2.41
C CYS A 234 -8.06 13.67 -1.59
N GLY A 235 -7.15 14.48 -2.18
CA GLY A 235 -6.43 15.51 -1.45
C GLY A 235 -7.34 16.56 -0.80
N ASN A 236 -8.45 16.91 -1.45
CA ASN A 236 -9.52 17.74 -0.89
C ASN A 236 -10.81 17.63 -1.71
N PHE A 237 -11.86 18.37 -1.32
CA PHE A 237 -13.02 18.60 -2.18
C PHE A 237 -12.58 19.23 -3.50
N GLN A 238 -13.19 18.80 -4.61
CA GLN A 238 -12.91 19.33 -5.94
C GLN A 238 -12.98 20.87 -5.98
N SER A 239 -14.03 21.45 -5.38
CA SER A 239 -14.21 22.90 -5.28
C SER A 239 -13.06 23.62 -4.54
N GLU A 240 -12.47 22.98 -3.53
CA GLU A 240 -11.35 23.56 -2.77
C GLU A 240 -10.04 23.47 -3.53
N LEU A 241 -9.81 22.40 -4.29
CA LEU A 241 -8.63 22.28 -5.16
C LEU A 241 -8.66 23.34 -6.25
N GLU A 242 -9.81 23.52 -6.92
CA GLU A 242 -10.02 24.53 -7.95
C GLU A 242 -9.86 25.96 -7.41
N ARG A 243 -10.46 26.24 -6.25
CA ARG A 243 -10.32 27.54 -5.58
C ARG A 243 -8.86 27.87 -5.23
N LYS A 244 -8.06 26.86 -4.89
CA LYS A 244 -6.62 27.00 -4.57
C LYS A 244 -5.73 26.92 -5.82
N GLY A 245 -6.24 26.46 -6.96
CA GLY A 245 -5.47 26.29 -8.20
C GLY A 245 -4.45 25.15 -8.15
N VAL A 246 -4.73 24.08 -7.39
CA VAL A 246 -3.81 22.93 -7.18
C VAL A 246 -4.32 21.62 -7.80
N GLN A 247 -5.45 21.66 -8.51
CA GLN A 247 -6.04 20.50 -9.19
C GLN A 247 -5.18 19.91 -10.30
N SER A 248 -4.15 20.63 -10.77
CA SER A 248 -3.22 20.14 -11.79
C SER A 248 -2.25 19.08 -11.29
N GLY A 249 -2.18 18.83 -9.98
CA GLY A 249 -1.35 17.78 -9.39
C GLY A 249 -2.07 16.93 -8.35
N GLN A 250 -3.39 17.11 -8.16
CA GLN A 250 -4.14 16.42 -7.12
C GLN A 250 -5.54 16.04 -7.60
N ILE A 251 -5.97 14.83 -7.27
CA ILE A 251 -7.33 14.34 -7.46
C ILE A 251 -8.20 14.86 -6.31
N GLY A 252 -9.32 15.49 -6.68
CA GLY A 252 -10.38 15.88 -5.77
C GLY A 252 -11.48 14.83 -5.63
N SER A 253 -12.33 14.99 -4.61
CA SER A 253 -13.45 14.07 -4.33
C SER A 253 -14.30 13.71 -5.56
N LEU A 254 -14.76 14.72 -6.31
CA LEU A 254 -15.60 14.50 -7.50
C LEU A 254 -14.83 13.83 -8.63
N SER A 255 -13.61 14.28 -8.91
CA SER A 255 -12.78 13.67 -9.96
C SER A 255 -12.48 12.20 -9.67
N ALA A 256 -12.29 11.82 -8.40
CA ALA A 256 -12.14 10.42 -8.00
C ALA A 256 -13.41 9.59 -8.32
N ALA A 257 -14.59 10.14 -8.02
CA ALA A 257 -15.86 9.49 -8.34
C ALA A 257 -16.09 9.34 -9.84
N GLU A 258 -15.73 10.36 -10.63
CA GLU A 258 -15.84 10.33 -12.09
C GLU A 258 -14.91 9.29 -12.71
N MET A 259 -13.64 9.24 -12.27
CA MET A 259 -12.70 8.21 -12.73
C MET A 259 -13.17 6.79 -12.35
N ALA A 260 -13.71 6.62 -11.15
CA ALA A 260 -14.26 5.33 -10.72
C ALA A 260 -15.46 4.89 -11.57
N ALA A 261 -16.38 5.82 -11.85
CA ALA A 261 -17.55 5.57 -12.69
C ALA A 261 -17.13 5.21 -14.12
N GLU A 262 -16.20 5.96 -14.71
CA GLU A 262 -15.73 5.74 -16.08
C GLU A 262 -14.91 4.46 -16.22
N ALA A 263 -14.07 4.13 -15.25
CA ALA A 263 -13.33 2.88 -15.20
C ALA A 263 -14.23 1.65 -14.95
N GLY A 264 -15.46 1.87 -14.48
CA GLY A 264 -16.43 0.81 -14.22
C GLY A 264 -16.09 -0.07 -13.01
N VAL A 265 -15.42 0.51 -11.99
CA VAL A 265 -15.04 -0.24 -10.78
C VAL A 265 -16.24 -0.50 -9.86
N GLY A 266 -16.14 -1.53 -9.01
CA GLY A 266 -17.18 -1.87 -8.04
C GLY A 266 -17.10 -1.07 -6.74
N GLN A 267 -15.89 -0.76 -6.29
CA GLN A 267 -15.61 -0.04 -5.04
C GLN A 267 -14.62 1.10 -5.28
N LEU A 268 -14.87 2.25 -4.65
CA LEU A 268 -13.96 3.41 -4.59
C LEU A 268 -13.55 3.65 -3.13
N VAL A 269 -12.27 3.43 -2.82
CA VAL A 269 -11.69 3.68 -1.50
C VAL A 269 -10.94 5.01 -1.51
N MET A 270 -11.38 5.96 -0.68
CA MET A 270 -10.72 7.25 -0.52
C MET A 270 -9.55 7.13 0.45
N VAL A 271 -8.37 7.55 0.01
CA VAL A 271 -7.13 7.64 0.82
C VAL A 271 -6.46 8.99 0.59
N HIS A 272 -5.33 9.24 1.26
CA HIS A 272 -4.56 10.48 1.16
C HIS A 272 -5.43 11.73 1.29
N MET A 273 -6.22 11.76 2.37
CA MET A 273 -7.26 12.77 2.56
C MET A 273 -6.77 13.97 3.35
N GLY A 274 -7.08 15.16 2.84
CA GLY A 274 -6.89 16.41 3.56
C GLY A 274 -7.77 16.52 4.82
N PRO A 275 -7.48 17.51 5.70
CA PRO A 275 -8.22 17.71 6.95
C PRO A 275 -9.70 18.02 6.74
N ASP A 276 -10.05 18.68 5.63
CA ASP A 276 -11.43 19.07 5.34
C ASP A 276 -12.32 17.83 5.14
N ILE A 277 -11.88 16.88 4.29
CA ILE A 277 -12.57 15.61 4.07
C ILE A 277 -12.53 14.74 5.33
N SER A 278 -11.41 14.74 6.07
CA SER A 278 -11.25 13.91 7.26
C SER A 278 -12.19 14.28 8.42
N SER A 279 -12.74 15.51 8.44
CA SER A 279 -13.71 15.95 9.44
C SER A 279 -15.03 15.18 9.35
N ALA A 280 -15.73 14.95 10.47
CA ALA A 280 -17.01 14.22 10.47
C ALA A 280 -18.03 14.79 9.46
N SER A 281 -18.18 16.11 9.39
CA SER A 281 -19.04 16.78 8.41
C SER A 281 -18.50 16.66 6.98
N GLY A 282 -17.18 16.70 6.81
CA GLY A 282 -16.54 16.54 5.50
C GLY A 282 -16.76 15.16 4.89
N ARG A 283 -16.69 14.10 5.70
CA ARG A 283 -16.96 12.72 5.25
C ARG A 283 -18.38 12.57 4.73
N VAL A 284 -19.37 13.13 5.44
CA VAL A 284 -20.78 13.11 5.01
C VAL A 284 -20.93 13.84 3.69
N ARG A 285 -20.40 15.07 3.59
CA ARG A 285 -20.44 15.85 2.36
C ARG A 285 -19.78 15.12 1.18
N ALA A 286 -18.61 14.53 1.39
CA ALA A 286 -17.89 13.80 0.34
C ALA A 286 -18.72 12.63 -0.19
N LEU A 287 -19.32 11.84 0.70
CA LEU A 287 -20.23 10.75 0.32
C LEU A 287 -21.45 11.26 -0.46
N GLU A 288 -22.11 12.32 0.01
CA GLU A 288 -23.27 12.91 -0.68
C GLU A 288 -22.92 13.40 -2.10
N GLU A 289 -21.82 14.14 -2.23
CA GLU A 289 -21.35 14.68 -3.50
C GLU A 289 -20.94 13.56 -4.47
N MET A 290 -20.12 12.60 -4.02
CA MET A 290 -19.59 11.53 -4.86
C MET A 290 -20.66 10.51 -5.27
N SER A 291 -21.66 10.25 -4.42
CA SER A 291 -22.77 9.32 -4.73
C SER A 291 -23.68 9.83 -5.86
N SER A 292 -23.61 11.13 -6.19
CA SER A 292 -24.33 11.68 -7.35
C SER A 292 -23.68 11.31 -8.69
N ILE A 293 -22.44 10.81 -8.67
CA ILE A 293 -21.63 10.46 -9.84
C ILE A 293 -21.38 8.95 -9.87
N PHE A 294 -20.85 8.38 -8.80
CA PHE A 294 -20.48 6.97 -8.72
C PHE A 294 -21.53 6.17 -7.95
N GLN A 295 -22.09 5.14 -8.59
CA GLN A 295 -23.14 4.30 -8.01
C GLN A 295 -22.61 3.04 -7.30
N GLY A 296 -21.29 2.78 -7.39
CA GLY A 296 -20.65 1.70 -6.64
C GLY A 296 -20.45 2.06 -5.16
N GLU A 297 -19.80 1.17 -4.43
CA GLU A 297 -19.56 1.38 -2.99
C GLU A 297 -18.44 2.41 -2.79
N ILE A 298 -18.72 3.49 -2.05
CA ILE A 298 -17.72 4.50 -1.67
C ILE A 298 -17.30 4.28 -0.23
N ILE A 299 -16.01 4.08 -0.01
CA ILE A 299 -15.40 3.84 1.30
C ILE A 299 -14.52 5.04 1.66
N VAL A 300 -14.93 5.80 2.67
CA VAL A 300 -14.06 6.81 3.30
C VAL A 300 -13.20 6.10 4.34
N SER A 301 -11.93 5.87 4.06
CA SER A 301 -11.07 5.00 4.88
C SER A 301 -10.69 5.59 6.24
N ASP A 302 -10.35 4.71 7.17
CA ASP A 302 -9.77 4.96 8.48
C ASP A 302 -8.49 4.15 8.62
N GLU A 303 -7.48 4.71 9.29
CA GLU A 303 -6.23 3.99 9.51
C GLU A 303 -6.40 2.82 10.48
N LEU A 304 -5.54 1.81 10.32
CA LEU A 304 -5.59 0.52 11.03
C LEU A 304 -6.89 -0.27 10.83
N SER A 305 -7.75 0.16 9.91
CA SER A 305 -8.95 -0.57 9.54
C SER A 305 -8.66 -1.52 8.39
N SER A 306 -9.46 -2.58 8.33
CA SER A 306 -9.40 -3.63 7.33
C SER A 306 -10.71 -3.65 6.57
N TYR A 307 -10.64 -3.67 5.25
CA TYR A 307 -11.78 -3.58 4.35
C TYR A 307 -11.84 -4.84 3.49
N ASP A 308 -12.94 -5.57 3.56
CA ASP A 308 -13.17 -6.73 2.71
C ASP A 308 -13.38 -6.26 1.27
N LEU A 309 -12.54 -6.76 0.38
CA LEU A 309 -12.61 -6.45 -1.04
C LEU A 309 -13.60 -7.39 -1.70
N ARG A 310 -14.44 -6.84 -2.58
CA ARG A 310 -15.49 -7.59 -3.26
C ARG A 310 -15.31 -7.48 -4.75
N ARG A 311 -15.49 -8.62 -5.44
CA ARG A 311 -15.60 -8.57 -6.89
C ARG A 311 -16.78 -7.73 -7.31
N ARG A 312 -16.60 -6.95 -8.37
CA ARG A 312 -17.66 -6.13 -8.96
C ARG A 312 -18.79 -7.00 -9.51
N ASP A 313 -20.02 -6.52 -9.39
CA ASP A 313 -21.17 -7.18 -10.00
C ASP A 313 -21.27 -6.78 -11.48
N VAL A 314 -20.81 -7.66 -12.37
CA VAL A 314 -20.83 -7.44 -13.82
C VAL A 314 -22.27 -7.36 -14.36
N SER A 315 -23.28 -7.87 -13.63
CA SER A 315 -24.67 -7.86 -14.07
C SER A 315 -25.39 -6.52 -13.86
N ALA A 316 -24.86 -5.65 -13.00
CA ALA A 316 -25.46 -4.35 -12.69
C ALA A 316 -25.15 -3.25 -13.74
N ASN A 317 -24.12 -3.43 -14.57
CA ASN A 317 -23.54 -2.37 -15.41
C ASN A 317 -24.11 -2.25 -16.84
N GLN A 318 -25.22 -2.91 -17.19
CA GLN A 318 -25.73 -2.91 -18.58
C GLN A 318 -26.54 -1.66 -18.99
N ASN A 319 -26.69 -0.62 -18.15
CA ASN A 319 -27.58 0.52 -18.44
C ASN A 319 -27.05 1.92 -18.06
N ILE A 320 -25.73 2.12 -17.95
CA ILE A 320 -25.19 3.47 -17.68
C ILE A 320 -24.87 4.14 -19.02
N ASP A 321 -25.63 5.18 -19.35
CA ASP A 321 -25.34 6.09 -20.45
C ASP A 321 -24.08 6.90 -20.10
N ASN A 322 -22.94 6.55 -20.71
CA ASN A 322 -21.66 7.25 -20.53
C ASN A 322 -21.63 8.65 -21.17
N SER A 323 -22.75 9.15 -21.69
CA SER A 323 -22.83 10.55 -22.12
C SER A 323 -23.23 11.45 -20.93
N MET A 324 -22.31 12.34 -20.56
CA MET A 324 -22.47 13.47 -19.61
C MET A 324 -21.97 13.29 -18.16
N HIS A 325 -20.64 13.14 -17.97
CA HIS A 325 -19.97 13.65 -16.76
C HIS A 325 -18.61 14.29 -17.15
N ALA A 326 -18.67 15.41 -17.86
CA ALA A 326 -17.48 16.18 -18.24
C ALA A 326 -17.28 17.36 -17.28
N HIS A 327 -16.84 17.09 -16.05
CA HIS A 327 -16.34 18.15 -15.15
C HIS A 327 -14.81 18.14 -15.01
N ILE A 328 -14.12 17.12 -15.53
CA ILE A 328 -12.66 17.07 -15.45
C ILE A 328 -12.02 17.89 -16.57
N CYS A 329 -11.21 18.88 -16.17
CA CYS A 329 -10.21 19.49 -17.04
C CYS A 329 -9.06 18.48 -17.21
N ARG A 330 -9.26 17.49 -18.09
CA ARG A 330 -8.20 16.58 -18.57
C ARG A 330 -7.49 17.30 -19.71
N ASP A 331 -6.17 17.20 -19.78
CA ASP A 331 -5.46 17.79 -20.91
C ASP A 331 -5.87 17.12 -22.23
N MET A 332 -6.01 17.95 -23.26
CA MET A 332 -6.09 17.57 -24.68
C MET A 332 -4.76 17.04 -25.20
#